data_AF-A0A015X9U2-F1
#
_entry.id   AF-A0A015X9U2-F1
#
_cell.length_a   1.000
_cell.length_b   1.000
_cell.length_c   1.000
_cell.angle_alpha   90.00
_cell.angle_beta   90.00
_cell.angle_gamma   90.00
#
_symmetry.space_group_name_H-M   'P 1'
#
loop_
_entity.id
_entity.type
_entity.pdbx_description
1 polymer ?
#
loop_
_entity_poly.entity_id
_entity_poly.type
_entity_poly.pdbx_seq_one_letter_code
_entity_poly.pdbx_strand_id
1 'polypeptide(L)'
;MKVPIDEMTFAESEYHRGNKIWNAQTLYDFAKAKEYPVMDMPLWCIDLTTEAFECSQLHSFIFQCKRVRNCSLDYPIILDEVGQIADGYHRLCKAILEGKETIKAIRLLEMPAPDRIEEE
;
A
#
# COMPACT_ATOMS: atom_id res chain seq x y z
N MET A 1 -2.19 23.48 -22.72
CA MET A 1 -1.05 23.07 -21.87
C MET A 1 -1.54 21.99 -20.91
N LYS A 2 -0.78 20.93 -20.65
CA LYS A 2 -1.14 19.94 -19.63
C LYS A 2 -0.55 20.39 -18.29
N VAL A 3 -1.31 20.28 -17.20
CA VAL A 3 -0.82 20.57 -15.85
C VAL A 3 0.11 19.43 -15.42
N PRO A 4 1.37 19.69 -15.04
CA PRO A 4 2.26 18.66 -14.52
C PRO A 4 1.77 18.22 -13.13
N ILE A 5 1.81 16.92 -12.88
CA ILE A 5 1.53 16.29 -11.59
C ILE A 5 2.64 15.26 -11.39
N ASP A 6 3.17 15.16 -10.18
CA ASP A 6 4.27 14.27 -9.84
C ASP A 6 4.00 12.81 -10.24
N GLU A 7 5.09 12.05 -10.37
CA GLU A 7 5.08 10.60 -10.54
C GLU A 7 5.81 9.98 -9.36
N MET A 8 5.44 8.75 -9.02
CA MET A 8 6.14 7.95 -8.03
C MET A 8 6.25 6.53 -8.53
N THR A 9 7.45 5.99 -8.42
CA THR A 9 7.78 4.61 -8.75
C THR A 9 7.49 3.70 -7.56
N PHE A 10 7.39 2.40 -7.83
CA PHE A 10 7.20 1.41 -6.75
C PHE A 10 8.36 1.41 -5.74
N ALA A 11 9.59 1.68 -6.19
CA ALA A 11 10.78 1.71 -5.34
C ALA A 11 10.76 2.84 -4.31
N GLU A 12 9.93 3.87 -4.50
CA GLU A 12 9.78 5.01 -3.60
C GLU A 12 8.62 4.84 -2.61
N SER A 13 7.88 3.72 -2.68
CA SER A 13 6.75 3.46 -1.79
C SER A 13 7.23 2.88 -0.46
N GLU A 14 6.89 3.56 0.62
CA GLU A 14 7.33 3.20 1.98
C GLU A 14 6.14 2.94 2.90
N TYR A 15 6.36 2.04 3.86
CA TYR A 15 5.50 1.77 5.00
C TYR A 15 6.18 2.25 6.28
N HIS A 16 5.47 3.04 7.07
CA HIS A 16 5.97 3.68 8.28
C HIS A 16 5.20 3.13 9.48
N ARG A 17 5.91 2.66 10.51
CA ARG A 17 5.30 2.25 11.79
C ARG A 17 6.19 2.62 12.96
N GLY A 18 5.77 3.65 13.71
CA GLY A 18 6.62 4.28 14.70
C GLY A 18 7.83 4.91 14.01
N ASN A 19 9.03 4.64 14.53
CA ASN A 19 10.29 5.11 13.94
C ASN A 19 10.90 4.14 12.91
N LYS A 20 10.17 3.10 12.50
CA LYS A 20 10.65 2.07 11.58
C LYS A 20 10.02 2.23 10.21
N ILE A 21 10.83 2.05 9.18
CA ILE A 21 10.45 2.28 7.79
C ILE A 21 10.83 1.06 6.96
N TRP A 22 9.90 0.62 6.12
CA TRP A 22 10.07 -0.47 5.17
C TRP A 22 9.75 0.00 3.75
N ASN A 23 10.57 -0.41 2.78
CA ASN A 23 10.25 -0.25 1.37
C ASN A 23 9.21 -1.31 0.97
N ALA A 24 8.26 -0.95 0.10
CA ALA A 24 7.28 -1.88 -0.44
C ALA A 24 7.94 -3.10 -1.13
N GLN A 25 9.09 -2.87 -1.80
CA GLN A 25 9.89 -3.94 -2.41
C GLN A 25 10.41 -4.94 -1.37
N THR A 26 10.93 -4.47 -0.23
CA THR A 26 11.42 -5.32 0.86
C THR A 26 10.31 -6.20 1.42
N LEU A 27 9.12 -5.63 1.63
CA LEU A 27 7.94 -6.37 2.09
C LEU A 27 7.51 -7.44 1.07
N TYR A 28 7.50 -7.09 -0.22
CA TYR A 28 7.13 -8.01 -1.28
C TYR A 28 8.12 -9.16 -1.45
N ASP A 29 9.42 -8.87 -1.44
CA ASP A 29 10.47 -9.87 -1.55
C ASP A 29 10.49 -10.79 -0.34
N PHE A 30 10.30 -10.23 0.86
CA PHE A 30 10.13 -11.02 2.08
C PHE A 30 8.91 -11.95 1.98
N ALA A 31 7.77 -11.42 1.53
CA ALA A 31 6.55 -12.19 1.34
C ALA A 31 6.75 -13.38 0.39
N LYS A 32 7.42 -13.11 -0.74
CA LYS A 32 7.72 -14.10 -1.77
C LYS A 32 8.71 -15.16 -1.30
N ALA A 33 9.78 -14.75 -0.60
CA ALA A 33 10.79 -15.67 -0.08
C ALA A 33 10.24 -16.62 0.99
N LYS A 34 9.24 -16.16 1.77
CA LYS A 34 8.51 -16.97 2.76
C LYS A 34 7.36 -17.77 2.17
N GLU A 35 7.09 -17.62 0.87
CA GLU A 35 5.98 -18.27 0.17
C GLU A 35 4.61 -18.02 0.82
N TYR A 36 4.39 -16.81 1.33
CA TYR A 36 3.08 -16.46 1.89
C TYR A 36 1.98 -16.59 0.81
N PRO A 37 0.83 -17.18 1.16
CA PRO A 37 -0.25 -17.35 0.20
C PRO A 37 -0.88 -16.01 -0.18
N VAL A 38 -1.30 -15.91 -1.43
CA VAL A 38 -2.22 -14.85 -1.88
C VAL A 38 -3.64 -15.33 -1.62
N MET A 39 -4.44 -14.51 -0.96
CA MET A 39 -5.85 -14.78 -0.69
C MET A 39 -6.74 -13.68 -1.30
N ASP A 40 -7.98 -14.04 -1.65
CA ASP A 40 -9.02 -13.06 -1.95
C ASP A 40 -9.65 -12.60 -0.64
N MET A 41 -9.32 -11.36 -0.23
CA MET A 41 -9.80 -10.76 1.01
C MET A 41 -11.08 -9.96 0.75
N PRO A 42 -12.17 -10.18 1.50
CA PRO A 42 -13.36 -9.33 1.45
C PRO A 42 -13.03 -7.87 1.82
N LEU A 43 -13.44 -6.93 0.98
CA LEU A 43 -13.16 -5.51 1.18
C LEU A 43 -13.84 -4.93 2.43
N TRP A 44 -14.95 -5.53 2.89
CA TRP A 44 -15.64 -5.12 4.12
C TRP A 44 -14.83 -5.37 5.40
N CYS A 45 -13.76 -6.16 5.33
CA CYS A 45 -12.91 -6.47 6.48
C CYS A 45 -11.80 -5.42 6.70
N ILE A 46 -11.69 -4.43 5.82
CA ILE A 46 -10.58 -3.48 5.82
C ILE A 46 -10.93 -2.24 6.62
N ASP A 47 -10.02 -1.84 7.50
CA ASP A 47 -10.10 -0.56 8.20
C ASP A 47 -9.83 0.60 7.23
N LEU A 48 -10.84 1.45 7.05
CA LEU A 48 -10.79 2.65 6.21
C LEU A 48 -10.51 3.93 6.99
N THR A 49 -10.23 3.84 8.30
CA THR A 49 -9.96 5.00 9.15
C THR A 49 -8.48 5.39 9.22
N THR A 50 -7.59 4.60 8.61
CA THR A 50 -6.14 4.88 8.60
C THR A 50 -5.79 6.11 7.75
N GLU A 51 -4.91 6.96 8.29
CA GLU A 51 -4.26 8.05 7.55
C GLU A 51 -3.15 7.49 6.65
N ALA A 52 -3.53 6.97 5.49
CA ALA A 52 -2.63 6.24 4.60
C ALA A 52 -1.59 7.11 3.87
N PHE A 53 -1.95 8.35 3.53
CA PHE A 53 -1.10 9.27 2.77
C PHE A 53 -1.60 10.71 2.89
N GLU A 54 -0.69 11.66 2.68
CA GLU A 54 -1.01 13.09 2.64
C GLU A 54 -1.88 13.43 1.42
N CYS A 55 -3.03 14.05 1.67
CA CYS A 55 -3.96 14.49 0.63
C CYS A 55 -4.75 15.77 0.99
N SER A 56 -4.32 16.54 1.99
CA SER A 56 -5.00 17.77 2.43
C SER A 56 -4.92 18.90 1.39
N GLN A 57 -3.88 18.90 0.55
CA GLN A 57 -3.71 19.87 -0.53
C GLN A 57 -4.28 19.33 -1.85
N LEU A 58 -4.85 20.22 -2.66
CA LEU A 58 -5.44 19.85 -3.96
C LEU A 58 -4.43 19.16 -4.89
N HIS A 59 -3.18 19.63 -4.92
CA HIS A 59 -2.11 18.99 -5.69
C HIS A 59 -1.87 17.55 -5.23
N SER A 60 -1.70 17.34 -3.92
CA SER A 60 -1.52 16.02 -3.32
C SER A 60 -2.72 15.12 -3.60
N PHE A 61 -3.94 15.62 -3.44
CA PHE A 61 -5.15 14.87 -3.77
C PHE A 61 -5.17 14.39 -5.24
N ILE A 62 -4.89 15.29 -6.20
CA ILE A 62 -4.82 14.94 -7.63
C ILE A 62 -3.72 13.90 -7.88
N PHE A 63 -2.57 14.03 -7.22
CA PHE A 63 -1.48 13.05 -7.26
C PHE A 63 -1.92 11.67 -6.76
N GLN A 64 -2.62 11.58 -5.61
CA GLN A 64 -3.13 10.31 -5.12
C GLN A 64 -4.18 9.72 -6.08
N CYS A 65 -5.10 10.52 -6.63
CA CYS A 65 -6.06 10.07 -7.64
C CYS A 65 -5.37 9.48 -8.87
N LYS A 66 -4.28 10.09 -9.33
CA LYS A 66 -3.47 9.60 -10.44
C LYS A 66 -2.86 8.23 -10.12
N ARG A 67 -2.32 8.04 -8.91
CA ARG A 67 -1.81 6.74 -8.43
C ARG A 67 -2.90 5.68 -8.35
N VAL A 68 -4.07 6.01 -7.80
CA VAL A 68 -5.24 5.12 -7.77
C VAL A 68 -5.60 4.68 -9.18
N ARG A 69 -5.71 5.61 -10.14
CA ARG A 69 -6.06 5.27 -11.52
C ARG A 69 -5.03 4.36 -12.18
N ASN A 70 -3.74 4.62 -11.98
CA ASN A 70 -2.65 3.98 -12.72
C ASN A 70 -2.19 2.64 -12.13
N CYS A 71 -2.48 2.34 -10.85
CA CYS A 71 -2.09 1.06 -10.26
C CYS A 71 -2.83 -0.13 -10.88
N SER A 72 -2.22 -1.32 -10.85
CA SER A 72 -2.85 -2.59 -11.29
C SER A 72 -3.37 -3.38 -10.09
N LEU A 73 -4.57 -3.96 -10.25
CA LEU A 73 -5.18 -4.90 -9.31
C LEU A 73 -4.68 -6.35 -9.49
N ASP A 74 -3.81 -6.61 -10.46
CA ASP A 74 -3.22 -7.94 -10.65
C ASP A 74 -2.30 -8.33 -9.48
N TYR A 75 -1.71 -7.33 -8.83
CA TYR A 75 -0.81 -7.46 -7.69
C TYR A 75 -1.56 -7.34 -6.36
N PRO A 76 -1.23 -8.16 -5.35
CA PRO A 76 -1.89 -8.12 -4.06
C PRO A 76 -1.52 -6.87 -3.25
N ILE A 77 -2.40 -6.46 -2.33
CA ILE A 77 -2.02 -5.63 -1.19
C ILE A 77 -1.22 -6.46 -0.18
N ILE A 78 -0.42 -5.81 0.66
CA ILE A 78 0.32 -6.46 1.74
C ILE A 78 -0.22 -5.94 3.07
N LEU A 79 -0.63 -6.85 3.94
CA LEU A 79 -0.93 -6.57 5.34
C LEU A 79 0.29 -6.92 6.20
N ASP A 80 0.62 -6.04 7.14
CA ASP A 80 1.63 -6.29 8.17
C ASP A 80 1.21 -7.42 9.13
N GLU A 81 1.98 -7.69 10.17
CA GLU A 81 1.69 -8.77 11.13
C GLU A 81 0.49 -8.51 12.05
N VAL A 82 0.04 -7.25 12.21
CA VAL A 82 -1.04 -6.89 13.16
C VAL A 82 -2.39 -6.60 12.50
N GLY A 83 -2.44 -6.15 11.26
CA GLY A 83 -3.73 -5.91 10.59
C GLY A 83 -3.65 -4.91 9.45
N GLN A 84 -2.61 -4.08 9.50
CA GLN A 84 -2.56 -2.85 8.77
C GLN A 84 -2.06 -3.09 7.36
N ILE A 85 -2.58 -2.34 6.40
CA ILE A 85 -2.03 -2.34 5.05
C ILE A 85 -0.65 -1.69 5.12
N ALA A 86 0.37 -2.50 4.84
CA ALA A 86 1.74 -2.03 4.70
C ALA A 86 1.99 -1.51 3.27
N ASP A 87 1.37 -2.13 2.26
CA ASP A 87 1.48 -1.68 0.87
C ASP A 87 0.17 -1.89 0.11
N GLY A 88 -0.17 -0.94 -0.75
CA GLY A 88 -1.29 -1.05 -1.69
C GLY A 88 -2.56 -0.29 -1.34
N TYR A 89 -2.51 0.75 -0.52
CA TYR A 89 -3.67 1.64 -0.27
C TYR A 89 -4.29 2.18 -1.57
N HIS A 90 -3.50 2.53 -2.59
CA HIS A 90 -4.07 2.97 -3.88
C HIS A 90 -4.80 1.86 -4.63
N ARG A 91 -4.34 0.60 -4.51
CA ARG A 91 -5.04 -0.57 -5.08
C ARG A 91 -6.34 -0.84 -4.33
N LEU A 92 -6.33 -0.69 -3.01
CA LEU A 92 -7.56 -0.74 -2.20
C LEU A 92 -8.57 0.30 -2.68
N CYS A 93 -8.17 1.57 -2.79
CA CYS A 93 -9.05 2.63 -3.29
C CYS A 93 -9.62 2.26 -4.68
N LYS A 94 -8.77 1.79 -5.60
CA LYS A 94 -9.20 1.40 -6.94
C LYS A 94 -10.22 0.26 -6.91
N ALA A 95 -9.96 -0.80 -6.14
CA ALA A 95 -10.86 -1.94 -6.03
C ALA A 95 -12.25 -1.54 -5.50
N ILE A 96 -12.30 -0.70 -4.46
CA ILE A 96 -13.56 -0.18 -3.92
C ILE A 96 -14.29 0.69 -4.95
N LEU A 97 -13.59 1.61 -5.61
CA LEU A 97 -14.18 2.52 -6.61
C LEU A 97 -14.68 1.78 -7.86
N GLU A 98 -14.05 0.66 -8.22
CA GLU A 98 -14.50 -0.24 -9.29
C GLU A 98 -15.63 -1.20 -8.86
N GLY A 99 -16.12 -1.10 -7.62
CA GLY A 99 -17.21 -1.92 -7.11
C GLY A 99 -16.85 -3.40 -6.95
N LYS A 100 -15.56 -3.70 -6.68
CA LYS A 100 -15.14 -5.07 -6.35
C LYS A 100 -15.69 -5.46 -4.97
N GLU A 101 -15.84 -6.76 -4.74
CA GLU A 101 -16.19 -7.31 -3.42
C GLU A 101 -14.95 -7.77 -2.65
N THR A 102 -13.91 -8.16 -3.39
CA THR A 102 -12.65 -8.69 -2.84
C THR A 102 -11.44 -8.01 -3.46
N ILE A 103 -10.30 -8.15 -2.78
CA ILE A 103 -8.98 -7.76 -3.27
C ILE A 103 -7.97 -8.85 -2.96
N LYS A 104 -7.02 -9.08 -3.89
CA LYS A 104 -5.89 -9.97 -3.61
C LYS A 104 -5.06 -9.38 -2.48
N ALA A 105 -4.78 -10.18 -1.45
CA ALA A 105 -4.01 -9.77 -0.30
C ALA A 105 -2.99 -10.83 0.10
N ILE A 106 -1.88 -10.38 0.67
CA ILE A 106 -0.91 -11.20 1.39
C ILE A 106 -0.90 -10.72 2.83
N ARG A 107 -0.95 -11.66 3.78
CA ARG A 107 -0.81 -11.37 5.20
C ARG A 107 0.56 -11.83 5.70
N LEU A 108 1.42 -10.87 6.08
CA LEU A 108 2.63 -11.18 6.80
C LEU A 108 2.27 -11.68 8.21
N LEU A 109 2.98 -12.69 8.70
CA LEU A 109 2.84 -13.16 10.10
C LEU A 109 3.97 -12.68 10.99
N GLU A 110 5.02 -12.12 10.40
CA GLU A 110 6.15 -11.46 11.03
C GLU A 110 6.67 -10.37 10.09
N MET A 111 7.33 -9.35 10.63
CA MET A 111 7.95 -8.29 9.83
C MET A 111 9.42 -8.58 9.55
N PRO A 112 9.91 -8.28 8.33
CA PRO A 112 11.35 -8.23 8.10
C PRO A 112 12.00 -7.13 8.94
N ALA A 113 13.34 -7.14 9.02
CA ALA A 113 14.07 -6.00 9.56
C ALA A 113 13.70 -4.72 8.78
N PRO A 114 13.55 -3.58 9.46
CA PRO A 114 13.27 -2.31 8.77
C PRO A 114 14.44 -1.91 7.89
N ASP A 115 14.13 -1.30 6.75
CA ASP A 115 15.13 -0.74 5.84
C ASP A 115 15.82 0.49 6.46
N ARG A 116 15.06 1.25 7.27
CA ARG A 116 15.52 2.44 7.98
C ARG A 116 14.88 2.54 9.36
N ILE A 117 15.64 3.12 10.30
CA ILE A 117 15.16 3.54 11.61
C ILE A 117 15.44 5.04 11.70
N GLU A 118 14.41 5.85 11.96
CA GLU A 118 14.57 7.28 12.22
C GLU A 118 14.88 7.50 13.70
N GLU A 119 15.88 8.35 13.96
CA GLU A 119 16.20 8.82 15.32
C GLU A 119 15.25 9.97 15.67
N GLU A 120 14.78 10.01 16.91
CA GLU A 120 13.88 11.06 17.44
C GLU A 120 14.50 12.46 17.45
#